data_AF-A0A966D3C8-F1
#
_entry.id   AF-A0A966D3C8-F1
#
_cell.length_a   1.000
_cell.length_b   1.000
_cell.length_c   1.000
_cell.angle_alpha   90.00
_cell.angle_beta   90.00
_cell.angle_gamma   90.00
#
_symmetry.space_group_name_H-M   'P 1'
#
loop_
_entity.id
_entity.type
_entity.pdbx_description
1 polymer ?
#
loop_
_entity_poly.entity_id
_entity_poly.type
_entity_poly.pdbx_seq_one_letter_code
_entity_poly.pdbx_strand_id
1 'polypeptide(L)'
;MSEIQERNEPLFPAEKVKELRLLLGCSQEEFSKIMGVTVATLSRWETAKAVPRGRNELLLRFLRETLDKGENPPDLKKILLVGGALVTPGTSPAALLQSGFLTREFLERSLSNLFEKEGKTQ
;
A
#
# COMPACT_ATOMS: atom_id res chain seq x y z
N MET A 1 -25.81 7.39 -29.36
CA MET A 1 -25.39 8.14 -28.16
C MET A 1 -25.21 7.11 -27.06
N SER A 2 -23.98 6.69 -26.78
CA SER A 2 -23.71 5.69 -25.74
C SER A 2 -23.81 6.38 -24.38
N GLU A 3 -24.79 5.97 -23.58
CA GLU A 3 -24.89 6.33 -22.17
C GLU A 3 -23.61 5.87 -21.46
N ILE A 4 -22.79 6.85 -21.06
CA ILE A 4 -21.69 6.61 -20.14
C ILE A 4 -22.35 6.32 -18.80
N GLN A 5 -22.50 5.05 -18.46
CA GLN A 5 -22.90 4.61 -17.13
C GLN A 5 -21.86 5.16 -16.14
N GLU A 6 -22.19 6.23 -15.41
CA GLU A 6 -21.41 6.68 -14.26
C GLU A 6 -21.31 5.50 -13.30
N ARG A 7 -20.08 4.97 -13.12
CA ARG A 7 -19.78 3.98 -12.09
C ARG A 7 -19.92 4.67 -10.73
N ASN A 8 -21.14 4.71 -10.21
CA ASN A 8 -21.45 5.06 -8.82
C ASN A 8 -21.05 3.91 -7.88
N GLU A 9 -19.76 3.52 -7.88
CA GLU A 9 -19.24 2.71 -6.79
C GLU A 9 -19.04 3.60 -5.57
N PRO A 10 -19.54 3.19 -4.38
CA PRO A 10 -19.42 4.00 -3.18
C PRO A 10 -17.96 4.13 -2.79
N LEU A 11 -17.49 5.37 -2.57
CA LEU A 11 -16.12 5.66 -2.14
C LEU A 11 -15.71 4.83 -0.91
N PHE A 12 -14.41 4.52 -0.79
CA PHE A 12 -13.90 3.71 0.32
C PHE A 12 -14.05 4.44 1.68
N PRO A 13 -14.85 3.92 2.63
CA PRO A 13 -15.19 4.63 3.86
C PRO A 13 -14.02 4.83 4.84
N ALA A 14 -14.07 5.89 5.64
CA ALA A 14 -13.03 6.27 6.59
C ALA A 14 -12.75 5.18 7.64
N GLU A 15 -13.81 4.59 8.19
CA GLU A 15 -13.75 3.50 9.16
C GLU A 15 -13.07 2.26 8.57
N LYS A 16 -13.29 1.99 7.28
CA LYS A 16 -12.64 0.88 6.56
C LYS A 16 -11.17 1.12 6.32
N VAL A 17 -10.74 2.37 6.10
CA VAL A 17 -9.30 2.70 6.01
C VAL A 17 -8.61 2.36 7.32
N LYS A 18 -9.18 2.81 8.44
CA LYS A 18 -8.63 2.55 9.77
C LYS A 18 -8.66 1.07 10.13
N GLU A 19 -9.77 0.38 9.86
CA GLU A 19 -9.91 -1.07 10.06
C GLU A 19 -8.81 -1.83 9.31
N LEU A 20 -8.63 -1.53 8.02
CA LEU A 20 -7.62 -2.18 7.18
C LEU A 20 -6.20 -1.98 7.73
N ARG A 21 -5.86 -0.76 8.16
CA ARG A 21 -4.56 -0.48 8.79
C ARG A 21 -4.36 -1.32 10.06
N LEU A 22 -5.38 -1.39 10.91
CA LEU A 22 -5.32 -2.12 12.17
C LEU A 22 -5.24 -3.64 11.94
N LEU A 23 -5.96 -4.17 10.95
CA LEU A 23 -5.88 -5.58 10.54
C LEU A 23 -4.47 -5.97 10.09
N LEU A 24 -3.78 -5.08 9.37
CA LEU A 24 -2.38 -5.27 8.99
C LEU A 24 -1.40 -5.08 10.16
N GLY A 25 -1.85 -4.62 11.33
CA GLY A 25 -0.99 -4.34 12.47
C GLY A 25 -0.03 -3.17 12.23
N CYS A 26 -0.44 -2.18 11.43
CA CYS A 26 0.40 -1.04 11.05
C CYS A 26 0.13 0.21 11.91
N SER A 27 1.20 0.94 12.23
CA SER A 27 1.09 2.34 12.66
C SER A 27 0.62 3.22 11.50
N GLN A 28 0.17 4.45 11.79
CA GLN A 28 -0.18 5.40 10.70
C GLN A 28 1.03 5.72 9.81
N GLU A 29 2.24 5.77 10.37
CA GLU A 29 3.46 6.04 9.61
C GLU A 29 3.81 4.89 8.67
N GLU A 30 3.73 3.65 9.16
CA GLU A 30 3.95 2.46 8.33
C GLU A 30 2.93 2.39 7.19
N PHE A 31 1.65 2.57 7.51
CA PHE A 31 0.59 2.48 6.52
C PHE A 31 0.61 3.62 5.51
N SER A 32 0.99 4.84 5.92
CA SER A 32 1.16 5.95 4.98
C SER A 32 2.29 5.67 3.98
N LYS A 33 3.39 5.05 4.42
CA LYS A 33 4.48 4.59 3.54
C LYS A 33 3.99 3.52 2.56
N ILE A 34 3.25 2.52 3.05
CA ILE A 34 2.63 1.47 2.21
C ILE A 34 1.74 2.06 1.12
N MET A 35 0.92 3.06 1.47
CA MET A 35 0.02 3.75 0.55
C MET A 35 0.70 4.81 -0.31
N GLY A 36 1.96 5.17 -0.02
CA GLY A 36 2.68 6.23 -0.73
C GLY A 36 2.08 7.62 -0.52
N VAL A 37 1.54 7.90 0.66
CA VAL A 37 0.96 9.20 1.04
C VAL A 37 1.57 9.74 2.33
N THR A 38 1.33 11.01 2.64
CA THR A 38 1.75 11.57 3.93
C THR A 38 0.88 11.04 5.08
N VAL A 39 1.43 11.02 6.30
CA VAL A 39 0.66 10.71 7.52
C VAL A 39 -0.53 11.66 7.69
N ALA A 40 -0.37 12.94 7.36
CA ALA A 40 -1.44 13.92 7.41
C ALA A 40 -2.59 13.58 6.45
N THR A 41 -2.28 13.12 5.24
CA THR A 41 -3.27 12.64 4.26
C THR A 41 -4.04 11.44 4.82
N LEU A 42 -3.32 10.44 5.33
CA LEU A 42 -3.93 9.25 5.93
C LEU A 42 -4.83 9.61 7.12
N SER A 43 -4.36 10.48 8.02
CA SER A 43 -5.13 10.94 9.17
C SER A 43 -6.45 11.62 8.76
N ARG A 44 -6.43 12.42 7.69
CA ARG A 44 -7.66 13.03 7.13
C ARG A 44 -8.63 11.98 6.58
N TRP A 45 -8.12 10.91 5.98
CA TRP A 45 -8.97 9.79 5.53
C TRP A 45 -9.59 9.05 6.71
N GLU A 46 -8.80 8.67 7.72
CA GLU A 46 -9.28 7.94 8.89
C GLU A 46 -10.25 8.74 9.78
N THR A 47 -10.27 10.07 9.63
CA THR A 47 -11.17 10.99 10.36
C THR A 47 -12.30 11.55 9.49
N ALA A 48 -12.51 10.99 8.29
CA ALA A 48 -13.51 11.43 7.32
C ALA A 48 -13.41 12.90 6.87
N LYS A 49 -12.30 13.58 7.16
CA LYS A 49 -12.00 14.96 6.71
C LYS A 49 -11.60 15.04 5.23
N ALA A 50 -11.33 13.90 4.61
CA ALA A 50 -11.14 13.71 3.19
C ALA A 50 -11.46 12.27 2.84
N VAL A 51 -11.73 12.00 1.56
CA VAL A 51 -12.01 10.63 1.08
C VAL A 51 -10.91 10.24 0.08
N PRO A 52 -10.34 9.02 0.16
CA PRO A 52 -9.42 8.53 -0.87
C PRO A 52 -10.14 8.45 -2.22
N ARG A 53 -9.45 8.82 -3.29
CA ARG A 53 -9.99 8.81 -4.66
C ARG A 53 -8.97 8.24 -5.65
N GLY A 54 -9.46 7.79 -6.80
CA GLY A 54 -8.64 7.32 -7.91
C GLY A 54 -7.73 6.17 -7.47
N ARG A 55 -6.42 6.28 -7.74
CA ARG A 55 -5.43 5.24 -7.40
C ARG A 55 -5.51 4.80 -5.94
N ASN A 56 -5.63 5.73 -4.99
CA ASN A 56 -5.58 5.39 -3.57
C ASN A 56 -6.79 4.55 -3.13
N GLU A 57 -7.96 4.83 -3.71
CA GLU A 57 -9.16 4.04 -3.48
C GLU A 57 -8.99 2.61 -4.01
N LEU A 58 -8.47 2.46 -5.23
CA LEU A 58 -8.20 1.16 -5.84
C LEU A 58 -7.21 0.33 -5.01
N LEU A 59 -6.17 0.97 -4.46
CA LEU A 59 -5.20 0.30 -3.60
C LEU A 59 -5.82 -0.18 -2.27
N LEU A 60 -6.69 0.61 -1.65
CA LEU A 60 -7.39 0.21 -0.44
C LEU A 60 -8.33 -0.98 -0.68
N ARG A 61 -9.05 -0.98 -1.81
CA ARG A 61 -9.87 -2.12 -2.24
C ARG A 61 -9.03 -3.37 -2.46
N PHE A 62 -7.94 -3.24 -3.21
CA PHE A 62 -7.02 -4.34 -3.48
C PHE A 62 -6.47 -4.95 -2.19
N LEU A 63 -6.01 -4.13 -1.24
CA LEU A 63 -5.51 -4.61 0.05
C LEU A 63 -6.61 -5.31 0.86
N ARG A 64 -7.84 -4.79 0.83
CA ARG A 64 -8.98 -5.43 1.48
C ARG A 64 -9.29 -6.80 0.87
N GLU A 65 -9.40 -6.87 -0.45
CA GLU A 65 -9.65 -8.11 -1.18
C GLU A 65 -8.54 -9.15 -0.95
N THR A 66 -7.29 -8.70 -0.83
CA THR A 66 -6.14 -9.57 -0.55
C THR A 66 -6.29 -10.24 0.82
N LEU A 67 -6.67 -9.48 1.85
CA LEU A 67 -6.95 -10.03 3.18
C LEU A 67 -8.20 -10.92 3.19
N ASP A 68 -9.25 -10.55 2.45
CA ASP A 68 -10.48 -11.34 2.34
C ASP A 68 -10.24 -12.70 1.67
N LYS A 69 -9.21 -12.82 0.81
CA LYS A 69 -8.74 -14.09 0.23
C LYS A 69 -7.95 -14.97 1.21
N GLY A 70 -7.76 -14.52 2.44
CA GLY A 70 -7.09 -15.28 3.51
C GLY A 70 -5.59 -15.08 3.60
N GLU A 71 -5.04 -14.04 2.97
CA GLU A 71 -3.62 -13.70 3.16
C GLU A 71 -3.31 -13.35 4.62
N ASN A 72 -2.16 -13.81 5.09
CA ASN A 72 -1.74 -13.60 6.48
C ASN A 72 -1.32 -12.11 6.68
N PRO A 73 -1.99 -11.34 7.55
CA PRO A 73 -1.71 -9.91 7.67
C PRO A 73 -0.27 -9.58 8.11
N PRO A 74 0.31 -10.25 9.12
CA PRO A 74 1.73 -10.08 9.46
C PRO A 74 2.69 -10.30 8.29
N ASP A 75 2.47 -11.31 7.45
CA ASP A 75 3.35 -11.60 6.31
C ASP A 75 3.17 -10.57 5.19
N LEU A 76 1.93 -10.17 4.91
CA LEU A 76 1.63 -9.09 3.97
C LEU A 76 2.25 -7.76 4.41
N LYS A 77 2.20 -7.43 5.72
CA LYS A 77 2.88 -6.26 6.29
C LYS A 77 4.37 -6.30 6.01
N LYS A 78 5.05 -7.42 6.27
CA LYS A 78 6.50 -7.56 6.01
C LYS A 78 6.82 -7.32 4.55
N ILE A 79 6.09 -7.95 3.63
CA ILE A 79 6.28 -7.78 2.18
C ILE A 79 6.15 -6.31 1.78
N LEU A 80 5.09 -5.64 2.24
CA LEU A 80 4.83 -4.24 1.91
C LEU A 80 5.87 -3.29 2.52
N LEU A 81 6.34 -3.54 3.74
CA LEU A 81 7.36 -2.71 4.39
C LEU A 81 8.75 -2.90 3.79
N VAL A 82 9.15 -4.15 3.52
CA VAL A 82 10.43 -4.43 2.85
C VAL A 82 10.40 -3.84 1.45
N GLY A 83 9.30 -4.01 0.71
CA GLY A 83 9.08 -3.32 -0.56
C GLY A 83 9.21 -1.80 -0.44
N GLY A 84 8.66 -1.20 0.63
CA GLY A 84 8.77 0.23 0.93
C GLY A 84 10.18 0.72 1.22
N ALA A 85 11.01 -0.09 1.88
CA ALA A 85 12.40 0.25 2.17
C ALA A 85 13.31 0.21 0.92
N LEU A 86 12.94 -0.59 -0.08
CA LEU A 86 13.74 -0.82 -1.29
C LEU A 86 13.39 0.13 -2.44
N VAL A 87 12.27 0.84 -2.35
CA VAL A 87 11.74 1.69 -3.44
C VAL A 87 12.04 3.17 -3.19
N THR A 88 12.05 3.95 -4.27
CA THR A 88 12.27 5.40 -4.20
C THR A 88 11.16 6.10 -3.40
N PRO A 89 11.46 7.20 -2.69
CA PRO A 89 10.44 8.02 -2.04
C PRO A 89 9.30 8.38 -3.00
N GLY A 90 8.05 8.19 -2.55
CA GLY A 90 6.85 8.43 -3.37
C GLY A 90 6.32 7.22 -4.14
N THR A 91 7.08 6.12 -4.20
CA THR A 91 6.56 4.83 -4.70
C THR A 91 5.72 4.15 -3.61
N SER A 92 4.52 3.67 -3.96
CA SER A 92 3.65 2.93 -3.02
C SER A 92 3.93 1.43 -3.17
N PRO A 93 4.35 0.74 -2.09
CA PRO A 93 4.45 -0.72 -2.06
C PRO A 93 3.15 -1.43 -2.44
N ALA A 94 1.99 -0.92 -1.99
CA ALA A 94 0.69 -1.49 -2.36
C ALA A 94 0.46 -1.45 -3.88
N ALA A 95 0.92 -0.40 -4.56
CA ALA A 95 0.81 -0.30 -6.01
C ALA A 95 1.76 -1.26 -6.76
N LEU A 96 2.94 -1.54 -6.20
CA LEU A 96 3.85 -2.53 -6.77
C LEU A 96 3.32 -3.95 -6.58
N LEU A 97 2.70 -4.22 -5.44
CA LEU A 97 2.03 -5.50 -5.19
C LEU A 97 0.83 -5.68 -6.14
N GLN A 98 -0.02 -4.66 -6.25
CA GLN A 98 -1.17 -4.68 -7.16
C GLN A 98 -0.75 -4.91 -8.63
N SER A 99 0.35 -4.31 -9.05
CA SER A 99 0.84 -4.43 -10.44
C SER A 99 1.65 -5.71 -10.71
N GLY A 100 1.88 -6.54 -9.69
CA GLY A 100 2.68 -7.77 -9.81
C GLY A 100 4.19 -7.54 -9.88
N PHE A 101 4.67 -6.31 -9.66
CA PHE A 101 6.10 -5.98 -9.63
C PHE A 101 6.75 -6.29 -8.28
N LEU A 102 6.00 -6.26 -7.18
CA LEU A 102 6.51 -6.65 -5.87
C LEU A 102 6.46 -8.17 -5.70
N THR A 103 7.43 -8.88 -6.31
CA THR A 103 7.57 -10.33 -6.19
C THR A 103 8.65 -10.72 -5.17
N ARG A 104 8.67 -12.00 -4.79
CA ARG A 104 9.75 -12.57 -3.96
C ARG A 104 11.12 -12.34 -4.61
N GLU A 105 11.24 -12.61 -5.91
CA GLU A 105 12.48 -12.46 -6.66
C GLU A 105 12.93 -10.99 -6.71
N PHE A 106 11.98 -10.06 -6.84
CA PHE A 106 12.28 -8.62 -6.76
C PHE A 106 12.84 -8.24 -5.39
N LEU A 107 12.22 -8.73 -4.31
CA LEU A 107 12.66 -8.46 -2.94
C LEU A 107 14.04 -9.05 -2.67
N GLU A 108 14.26 -10.31 -3.03
CA GLU A 108 15.55 -11.00 -2.87
C GLU A 108 16.66 -10.25 -3.63
N ARG A 109 16.43 -9.92 -4.90
CA ARG A 109 17.39 -9.15 -5.71
C ARG A 109 17.69 -7.76 -5.12
N SER A 110 16.66 -7.05 -4.68
CA SER A 110 16.80 -5.70 -4.17
C SER A 110 17.52 -5.66 -2.82
N LEU A 111 17.25 -6.64 -1.95
CA LEU A 111 17.97 -6.82 -0.69
C LEU A 111 19.44 -7.15 -0.93
N SER A 112 19.75 -8.10 -1.83
CA SER A 112 21.13 -8.44 -2.18
C SER A 112 21.90 -7.21 -2.68
N ASN A 113 21.32 -6.44 -3.60
CA ASN A 113 21.94 -5.22 -4.13
C ASN A 113 22.20 -4.15 -3.06
N LEU A 114 21.33 -4.06 -2.05
CA LEU A 114 21.50 -3.09 -0.95
C LEU A 114 22.78 -3.40 -0.16
N PHE A 115 22.98 -4.65 0.23
CA PHE A 115 24.16 -5.07 0.98
C PHE A 115 25.45 -5.11 0.13
N GLU A 116 25.35 -5.40 -1.16
CA GLU A 116 26.52 -5.34 -2.06
C GLU A 116 27.05 -3.91 -2.30
N LYS A 117 26.17 -2.90 -2.28
CA LYS A 117 26.57 -1.49 -2.41
C LYS A 117 27.34 -0.98 -1.19
N GLU A 118 27.03 -1.46 0.01
CA GLU A 118 27.76 -1.10 1.23
C GLU A 118 29.21 -1.63 1.21
N GLY A 119 29.47 -2.77 0.56
CA GLY A 119 30.79 -3.37 0.46
C GLY A 119 31.75 -2.76 -0.58
N LYS A 120 31.27 -1.86 -1.46
CA LYS A 120 32.08 -1.25 -2.55
C LYS A 120 32.49 0.20 -2.29
N THR A 121 32.28 0.69 -1.07
CA THR A 121 32.77 2.02 -0.66
C THR A 121 34.03 1.84 0.19
N GLN A 122 35.14 1.50 -0.47
CA GLN A 122 36.52 1.70 0.02
C GLN A 122 37.38 2.20 -1.14
#